data_AF-A0A973CM01-F1
#
_entry.id   AF-A0A973CM01-F1
#
_cell.length_a   1.000
_cell.length_b   1.000
_cell.length_c   1.000
_cell.angle_alpha   90.00
_cell.angle_beta   90.00
_cell.angle_gamma   90.00
#
_symmetry.space_group_name_H-M   'P 1'
#
loop_
_entity.id
_entity.type
_entity.pdbx_description
1 polymer ?
#
loop_
_entity_poly.entity_id
_entity_poly.type
_entity_poly.pdbx_seq_one_letter_code
_entity_poly.pdbx_strand_id
1 'polypeptide(L)'
;MPIIAYKTVTINIHYAQGRRIDCEHCHQPFTYIVDARKSAQSTGLPLISSDEGMGKSAMKGLSKSLASVAGKINTGHGICPHCSQYQSWMVRNSKIEKMIFWMCVFGVTGAFSTLAALIHNERINGLLWLVVATFIGISLGIVIGFLRSLKGGVHRDLTENETILSMNDESLQVHLDDCAEKDYDPMLAWLLMTGFQPNEDAPLVSLGFNDYGKEQVIPYEISSVAALEELG
;
A
#
# COMPACT_ATOMS: atom_id res chain seq x y z
N MET A 1 -2.92 -37.75 -25.97
CA MET A 1 -3.03 -36.27 -25.97
C MET A 1 -1.63 -35.70 -26.17
N PRO A 2 -1.38 -34.86 -27.19
CA PRO A 2 -0.07 -34.24 -27.35
C PRO A 2 0.18 -33.24 -26.22
N ILE A 3 1.38 -33.30 -25.61
CA ILE A 3 1.85 -32.33 -24.62
C ILE A 3 2.46 -31.15 -25.38
N ILE A 4 1.86 -29.96 -25.26
CA ILE A 4 2.42 -28.73 -25.82
C ILE A 4 3.23 -28.05 -24.71
N ALA A 5 4.55 -27.95 -24.92
CA ALA A 5 5.43 -27.22 -24.01
C ALA A 5 5.38 -25.71 -24.30
N TYR A 6 5.27 -24.89 -23.26
CA TYR A 6 5.29 -23.43 -23.34
C TYR A 6 6.58 -22.89 -22.73
N LYS A 7 7.16 -21.86 -23.34
CA LYS A 7 8.24 -21.07 -22.75
C LYS A 7 7.64 -19.87 -22.02
N THR A 8 8.20 -19.52 -20.87
CA THR A 8 7.77 -18.36 -20.09
C THR A 8 8.97 -17.48 -19.77
N VAL A 9 8.77 -16.16 -19.87
CA VAL A 9 9.72 -15.14 -19.42
C VAL A 9 9.00 -14.31 -18.37
N THR A 10 9.56 -14.26 -17.17
CA THR A 10 9.03 -13.47 -16.05
C THR A 10 10.06 -12.40 -15.70
N ILE A 11 9.61 -11.16 -15.65
CA ILE A 11 10.41 -10.02 -15.21
C ILE A 11 9.83 -9.56 -13.89
N ASN A 12 10.64 -9.61 -12.84
CA ASN A 12 10.30 -9.09 -11.52
C ASN A 12 11.10 -7.82 -11.30
N ILE A 13 10.47 -6.79 -10.78
CA ILE A 13 11.15 -5.55 -10.37
C ILE A 13 10.66 -5.14 -8.99
N HIS A 14 11.54 -4.43 -8.29
CA HIS A 14 11.17 -3.65 -7.13
C HIS A 14 11.18 -2.18 -7.56
N TYR A 15 10.10 -1.44 -7.34
CA TYR A 15 10.06 -0.03 -7.68
C TYR A 15 9.95 0.86 -6.45
N ALA A 16 10.53 2.06 -6.55
CA ALA A 16 10.39 3.15 -5.59
C ALA A 16 9.72 4.35 -6.25
N GLN A 17 8.81 5.03 -5.54
CA GLN A 17 8.16 6.25 -6.03
C GLN A 17 7.91 7.23 -4.88
N GLY A 18 8.34 8.47 -5.05
CA GLY A 18 8.08 9.56 -4.13
C GLY A 18 6.73 10.19 -4.42
N ARG A 19 5.96 10.53 -3.38
CA ARG A 19 4.62 11.08 -3.55
C ARG A 19 4.39 12.24 -2.62
N ARG A 20 4.20 13.41 -3.21
CA ARG A 20 3.95 14.64 -2.48
C ARG A 20 2.45 14.86 -2.36
N ILE A 21 1.98 15.09 -1.14
CA ILE A 21 0.57 15.28 -0.79
C ILE A 21 0.43 16.36 0.30
N ASP A 22 -0.75 16.96 0.39
CA ASP A 22 -1.11 17.82 1.50
C ASP A 22 -1.68 16.98 2.66
N CYS A 23 -1.22 17.23 3.89
CA CYS A 23 -1.77 16.56 5.06
C CYS A 23 -3.23 17.00 5.32
N GLU A 24 -4.14 16.05 5.55
CA GLU A 24 -5.55 16.33 5.87
C GLU A 24 -5.73 17.02 7.23
N HIS A 25 -4.75 16.91 8.13
CA HIS A 25 -4.85 17.39 9.51
C HIS A 25 -4.21 18.76 9.72
N CYS A 26 -2.98 18.95 9.24
CA CYS A 26 -2.25 20.22 9.39
C CYS A 26 -2.16 21.03 8.09
N HIS A 27 -2.65 20.50 6.96
CA HIS A 27 -2.62 21.14 5.64
C HIS A 27 -1.22 21.51 5.13
N GLN A 28 -0.17 21.00 5.75
CA GLN A 28 1.20 21.17 5.27
C GLN A 28 1.55 20.07 4.27
N PRO A 29 2.28 20.41 3.19
CA PRO A 29 2.76 19.43 2.24
C PRO A 29 3.83 18.55 2.87
N PHE A 30 3.84 17.29 2.46
CA PHE A 30 4.92 16.37 2.74
C PHE A 30 5.00 15.31 1.63
N THR A 31 6.16 14.69 1.52
CA THR A 31 6.42 13.63 0.55
C THR A 31 6.65 12.33 1.29
N TYR A 32 6.09 11.24 0.79
CA TYR A 32 6.34 9.90 1.31
C TYR A 32 6.82 8.97 0.21
N ILE A 33 7.63 7.98 0.57
CA ILE A 33 8.12 6.98 -0.36
C ILE A 33 7.15 5.78 -0.41
N VAL A 34 6.91 5.29 -1.61
CA VAL A 34 6.21 4.04 -1.88
C VAL A 34 7.22 3.08 -2.46
N ASP A 35 7.34 1.91 -1.83
CA ASP A 35 8.09 0.78 -2.36
C ASP A 35 7.14 -0.42 -2.59
N ALA A 36 7.27 -1.10 -3.73
CA ALA A 36 6.60 -2.38 -3.93
C ALA A 36 7.22 -3.21 -5.05
N ARG A 37 6.85 -4.49 -5.08
CA ARG A 37 7.23 -5.42 -6.16
C ARG A 37 6.18 -5.46 -7.26
N LYS A 38 6.64 -5.55 -8.51
CA LYS A 38 5.80 -5.82 -9.67
C LYS A 38 6.45 -6.89 -10.53
N SER A 39 5.60 -7.74 -11.10
CA SER A 39 6.02 -8.74 -12.06
C SER A 39 5.17 -8.67 -13.31
N ALA A 40 5.80 -8.97 -14.44
CA ALA A 40 5.14 -9.18 -15.72
C ALA A 40 5.66 -10.48 -16.31
N GLN A 41 4.75 -11.25 -16.91
CA GLN A 41 5.06 -12.53 -17.52
C GLN A 41 4.61 -12.53 -18.98
N SER A 42 5.45 -13.06 -19.86
CA SER A 42 5.11 -13.38 -21.24
C SER A 42 5.29 -14.88 -21.48
N THR A 43 4.36 -15.46 -22.24
CA THR A 43 4.36 -16.89 -22.57
C THR A 43 4.36 -17.06 -24.08
N GLY A 44 5.21 -17.95 -24.60
CA GLY A 44 5.40 -18.19 -26.02
C GLY A 44 5.55 -19.67 -26.35
N LEU A 45 5.36 -20.00 -27.63
CA LEU A 45 5.62 -21.35 -28.14
C LEU A 45 7.11 -21.47 -28.49
N PRO A 46 7.84 -22.51 -28.01
CA PRO A 46 9.30 -22.61 -28.18
C PRO A 46 9.80 -22.51 -29.61
N LEU A 47 8.98 -22.92 -30.60
CA LEU A 47 9.35 -22.95 -32.02
C LEU A 47 9.01 -21.66 -32.78
N ILE A 48 8.22 -20.76 -32.19
CA ILE A 48 7.67 -19.57 -32.87
C ILE A 48 8.12 -18.28 -32.18
N SER A 49 8.24 -18.30 -30.86
CA SER A 49 8.52 -17.12 -30.05
C SER A 49 10.02 -16.99 -29.78
N SER A 50 10.62 -15.87 -30.18
CA SER A 50 11.98 -15.53 -29.78
C SER A 50 12.02 -14.97 -28.35
N ASP A 51 13.11 -15.23 -27.65
CA ASP A 51 13.32 -14.75 -26.28
C ASP A 51 13.29 -13.23 -26.21
N GLU A 52 13.85 -12.57 -27.21
CA GLU A 52 13.83 -11.11 -27.34
C GLU A 52 12.40 -10.57 -27.52
N GLY A 53 11.58 -11.23 -28.36
CA GLY A 53 10.18 -10.85 -28.58
C GLY A 53 9.31 -11.04 -27.33
N MET A 54 9.56 -12.13 -26.59
CA MET A 54 8.91 -12.39 -25.31
C MET A 54 9.35 -11.38 -24.23
N GLY A 55 10.65 -11.06 -24.17
CA GLY A 55 11.20 -10.03 -23.28
C GLY A 55 10.60 -8.66 -23.54
N LYS A 56 10.55 -8.21 -24.79
CA LYS A 56 9.88 -6.96 -25.20
C LYS A 56 8.40 -6.94 -24.81
N SER A 57 7.70 -8.06 -24.99
CA SER A 57 6.28 -8.17 -24.60
C SER A 57 6.09 -8.12 -23.07
N ALA A 58 6.95 -8.79 -22.30
CA ALA A 58 6.95 -8.74 -20.85
C ALA A 58 7.27 -7.32 -20.34
N MET A 59 8.28 -6.65 -20.91
CA MET A 59 8.62 -5.27 -20.59
C MET A 59 7.51 -4.28 -20.91
N LYS A 60 6.84 -4.44 -22.06
CA LYS A 60 5.66 -3.61 -22.39
C LYS A 60 4.52 -3.82 -21.40
N GLY A 61 4.27 -5.06 -20.99
CA GLY A 61 3.31 -5.39 -19.94
C GLY A 61 3.68 -4.76 -18.60
N LEU A 62 4.98 -4.76 -18.27
CA LEU A 62 5.52 -4.17 -17.06
C LEU A 62 5.37 -2.64 -17.07
N SER A 63 5.80 -1.95 -18.13
CA SER A 63 5.67 -0.50 -18.29
C SER A 63 4.21 -0.05 -18.13
N LYS A 64 3.26 -0.74 -18.78
CA LYS A 64 1.82 -0.46 -18.61
C LYS A 64 1.34 -0.67 -17.16
N SER A 65 1.86 -1.71 -16.48
CA SER A 65 1.55 -1.98 -15.08
C SER A 65 2.10 -0.89 -14.16
N LEU A 66 3.34 -0.45 -14.38
CA LEU A 66 3.98 0.64 -13.64
C LEU A 66 3.25 1.97 -13.85
N ALA A 67 2.91 2.32 -15.09
CA ALA A 67 2.12 3.51 -15.39
C ALA A 67 0.76 3.49 -14.66
N SER A 68 0.10 2.34 -14.59
CA SER A 68 -1.16 2.20 -13.84
C SER A 68 -1.00 2.39 -12.34
N VAL A 69 0.17 2.07 -11.79
CA VAL A 69 0.44 2.13 -10.34
C VAL A 69 0.99 3.50 -9.93
N ALA A 70 1.78 4.14 -10.79
CA ALA A 70 2.35 5.46 -10.56
C ALA A 70 1.28 6.52 -10.20
N GLY A 71 0.10 6.44 -10.80
CA GLY A 71 -1.02 7.35 -10.54
C GLY A 71 -1.98 6.93 -9.41
N LYS A 72 -1.86 5.71 -8.87
CA LYS A 72 -2.80 5.19 -7.85
C LYS A 72 -2.35 5.55 -6.46
N ILE A 73 -3.18 6.20 -5.66
CA ILE A 73 -2.94 6.49 -4.24
C ILE A 73 -2.75 5.17 -3.44
N ASN A 74 -1.58 5.00 -2.80
CA ASN A 74 -1.25 3.80 -2.01
C ASN A 74 -1.51 4.03 -0.52
N THR A 75 -2.15 3.05 0.12
CA THR A 75 -2.50 3.08 1.54
C THR A 75 -1.32 2.66 2.42
N GLY A 76 -1.17 3.27 3.60
CA GLY A 76 -0.34 2.73 4.69
C GLY A 76 1.14 3.10 4.73
N HIS A 77 1.65 3.94 3.81
CA HIS A 77 3.10 4.19 3.68
C HIS A 77 3.56 5.61 4.08
N GLY A 78 2.64 6.54 4.39
CA GLY A 78 2.99 7.94 4.72
C GLY A 78 2.49 8.39 6.08
N ILE A 79 3.41 8.88 6.91
CA ILE A 79 3.09 9.60 8.16
C ILE A 79 3.48 11.05 7.93
N CYS A 80 2.59 11.99 8.26
CA CYS A 80 2.95 13.40 8.13
C CYS A 80 4.10 13.73 9.11
N PRO A 81 5.25 14.26 8.66
CA PRO A 81 6.37 14.60 9.53
C PRO A 81 6.06 15.79 10.45
N HIS A 82 5.09 16.63 10.10
CA HIS A 82 4.75 17.83 10.86
C HIS A 82 3.85 17.55 12.08
N CYS A 83 2.82 16.73 11.89
CA CYS A 83 1.85 16.41 12.94
C CYS A 83 1.92 14.96 13.44
N SER A 84 2.82 14.16 12.86
CA SER A 84 3.00 12.73 13.17
C SER A 84 1.73 11.90 13.02
N GLN A 85 0.85 12.31 12.09
CA GLN A 85 -0.44 11.67 11.87
C GLN A 85 -0.50 10.93 10.52
N TYR A 86 -1.14 9.75 10.53
CA TYR A 86 -1.54 9.07 9.30
C TYR A 86 -2.73 9.77 8.64
N GLN A 87 -2.75 9.77 7.30
CA GLN A 87 -3.91 10.28 6.55
C GLN A 87 -5.11 9.35 6.72
N SER A 88 -6.31 9.91 6.79
CA SER A 88 -7.51 9.14 7.16
C SER A 88 -7.83 8.03 6.14
N TRP A 89 -7.61 8.34 4.85
CA TRP A 89 -7.76 7.40 3.74
C TRP A 89 -6.65 6.32 3.71
N MET A 90 -5.43 6.62 4.18
CA MET A 90 -4.32 5.65 4.20
C MET A 90 -4.57 4.49 5.15
N VAL A 91 -5.29 4.72 6.25
CA VAL A 91 -5.56 3.70 7.28
C VAL A 91 -7.00 3.18 7.24
N ARG A 92 -7.81 3.62 6.27
CA ARG A 92 -9.24 3.30 6.20
C ARG A 92 -9.50 1.80 6.15
N ASN A 93 -8.75 1.07 5.34
CA ASN A 93 -8.91 -0.39 5.21
C ASN A 93 -8.57 -1.12 6.51
N SER A 94 -7.47 -0.75 7.18
CA SER A 94 -7.11 -1.31 8.49
C SER A 94 -8.18 -1.02 9.57
N LYS A 95 -8.80 0.17 9.53
CA LYS A 95 -9.91 0.52 10.43
C LYS A 95 -11.15 -0.33 10.14
N ILE A 96 -11.49 -0.54 8.87
CA ILE A 96 -12.62 -1.38 8.44
C ILE A 96 -12.39 -2.84 8.84
N GLU A 97 -11.19 -3.38 8.61
CA GLU A 97 -10.84 -4.76 9.00
C GLU A 97 -11.00 -5.00 10.50
N LYS A 98 -10.50 -4.07 11.34
CA LYS A 98 -10.70 -4.14 12.80
C LYS A 98 -12.18 -4.09 13.17
N MET A 99 -12.97 -3.25 12.51
CA MET A 99 -14.42 -3.18 12.73
C MET A 99 -15.12 -4.50 12.37
N ILE A 100 -14.80 -5.07 11.21
CA ILE A 100 -15.34 -6.36 10.75
C ILE A 100 -14.93 -7.47 11.72
N PHE A 101 -13.68 -7.51 12.15
CA PHE A 101 -13.19 -8.50 13.11
C PHE A 101 -14.00 -8.48 14.41
N TRP A 102 -14.16 -7.31 15.04
CA TRP A 102 -14.93 -7.19 16.28
C TRP A 102 -16.42 -7.47 16.07
N MET A 103 -16.98 -7.07 14.93
CA MET A 103 -18.35 -7.42 14.55
C MET A 103 -18.55 -8.94 14.50
N CYS A 104 -17.62 -9.67 13.89
CA CYS A 104 -17.65 -11.15 13.84
C CYS A 104 -17.48 -11.77 15.23
N VAL A 105 -16.51 -11.32 16.03
CA VAL A 105 -16.27 -11.85 17.38
C VAL A 105 -17.51 -11.74 18.26
N PHE A 106 -18.12 -10.55 18.32
CA PHE A 106 -19.31 -10.35 19.15
C PHE A 106 -20.57 -10.97 18.55
N GLY A 107 -20.69 -11.02 17.22
CA GLY A 107 -21.80 -11.72 16.55
C GLY A 107 -21.79 -13.23 16.84
N VAL A 108 -20.62 -13.87 16.72
CA VAL A 108 -20.45 -15.31 17.01
C VAL A 108 -20.65 -15.59 18.50
N THR A 109 -20.07 -14.77 19.38
CA THR A 109 -20.22 -14.95 20.84
C THR A 109 -21.68 -14.79 21.27
N GLY A 110 -22.39 -13.81 20.70
CA GLY A 110 -23.83 -13.63 20.88
C GLY A 110 -24.59 -14.89 20.46
N ALA A 111 -24.38 -15.38 19.23
CA ALA A 111 -25.03 -16.58 18.72
C ALA A 111 -24.77 -17.82 19.62
N PHE A 112 -23.52 -18.06 20.03
CA PHE A 112 -23.17 -19.17 20.91
C PHE A 112 -23.79 -19.07 22.31
N SER A 113 -23.80 -17.87 22.91
CA SER A 113 -24.43 -17.66 24.22
C SER A 113 -25.93 -17.94 24.19
N THR A 114 -26.60 -17.57 23.09
CA THR A 114 -28.02 -17.88 22.91
C THR A 114 -28.26 -19.36 22.66
N LEU A 115 -27.43 -20.02 21.84
CA LEU A 115 -27.51 -21.46 21.62
C LEU A 115 -27.33 -22.25 22.92
N ALA A 116 -26.37 -21.87 23.76
CA ALA A 116 -26.16 -22.47 25.08
C ALA A 116 -27.38 -22.28 26.01
N ALA A 117 -28.00 -21.09 25.99
CA ALA A 117 -29.22 -20.82 26.77
C ALA A 117 -30.43 -21.64 26.28
N LEU A 118 -30.52 -21.90 24.97
CA LEU A 118 -31.59 -22.71 24.39
C LEU A 118 -31.46 -24.20 24.69
N ILE A 119 -30.23 -24.72 24.75
CA ILE A 119 -29.96 -26.09 25.21
C ILE A 119 -30.44 -26.28 26.66
N HIS A 120 -30.42 -25.22 27.47
CA HIS A 120 -30.76 -25.30 28.89
C HIS A 120 -32.22 -25.00 29.23
N ASN A 121 -33.01 -24.43 28.31
CA ASN A 121 -34.35 -23.94 28.64
C ASN A 121 -35.35 -24.11 27.48
N GLU A 122 -36.22 -25.13 27.57
CA GLU A 122 -37.16 -25.52 26.50
C GLU A 122 -38.33 -24.55 26.27
N ARG A 123 -38.51 -23.53 27.12
CA ARG A 123 -39.68 -22.62 27.08
C ARG A 123 -39.48 -21.33 26.28
N ILE A 124 -38.31 -21.13 25.69
CA ILE A 124 -37.95 -19.87 25.03
C ILE A 124 -38.19 -20.01 23.52
N ASN A 125 -38.87 -19.03 22.91
CA ASN A 125 -38.93 -18.87 21.45
C ASN A 125 -37.51 -18.62 20.90
N GLY A 126 -36.77 -19.71 20.69
CA GLY A 126 -35.32 -19.63 20.54
C GLY A 126 -34.84 -18.91 19.30
N LEU A 127 -35.64 -18.93 18.24
CA LEU A 127 -35.33 -18.22 17.02
C LEU A 127 -35.33 -16.70 17.22
N LEU A 128 -36.33 -16.15 17.92
CA LEU A 128 -36.44 -14.70 18.17
C LEU A 128 -35.28 -14.23 19.04
N TRP A 129 -34.98 -14.96 20.11
CA TRP A 129 -33.89 -14.60 21.01
C TRP A 129 -32.51 -14.71 20.36
N LEU A 130 -32.29 -15.72 19.52
CA LEU A 130 -31.05 -15.87 18.76
C LEU A 130 -30.83 -14.69 17.80
N VAL A 131 -31.88 -14.25 17.10
CA VAL A 131 -31.82 -13.07 16.24
C VAL A 131 -31.52 -11.80 17.03
N VAL A 132 -32.21 -11.59 18.15
CA VAL A 132 -32.01 -10.40 19.01
C VAL A 132 -30.60 -10.37 19.61
N ALA A 133 -30.13 -11.48 20.19
CA ALA A 133 -28.81 -11.58 20.79
C ALA A 133 -27.68 -11.42 19.76
N THR A 134 -27.86 -11.97 18.56
CA THR A 134 -26.91 -11.79 17.45
C THR A 134 -26.86 -10.33 17.00
N PHE A 135 -28.01 -9.67 16.88
CA PHE A 135 -28.08 -8.25 16.48
C PHE A 135 -27.46 -7.32 17.52
N ILE A 136 -27.71 -7.58 18.82
CA ILE A 136 -27.07 -6.85 19.93
C ILE A 136 -25.55 -7.09 19.89
N GLY A 137 -25.11 -8.33 19.71
CA GLY A 137 -23.69 -8.67 19.59
C GLY A 137 -23.01 -7.93 18.43
N ILE A 138 -23.61 -7.97 17.23
CA ILE A 138 -23.13 -7.24 16.06
C ILE A 138 -23.04 -5.74 16.34
N SER A 139 -24.10 -5.14 16.90
CA SER A 139 -24.14 -3.71 17.20
C SER A 139 -23.07 -3.30 18.20
N LEU A 140 -22.88 -4.10 19.26
CA LEU A 140 -21.84 -3.89 20.25
C LEU A 140 -20.44 -4.03 19.62
N GLY A 141 -20.26 -5.01 18.73
CA GLY A 141 -19.02 -5.21 17.98
C GLY A 141 -18.67 -4.06 17.05
N ILE A 142 -19.67 -3.46 16.38
CA ILE A 142 -19.48 -2.25 15.57
C ILE A 142 -19.02 -1.09 16.45
N VAL A 143 -19.68 -0.84 17.58
CA VAL A 143 -19.33 0.27 18.50
C VAL A 143 -17.93 0.07 19.11
N ILE A 144 -17.62 -1.13 19.61
CA ILE A 144 -16.30 -1.44 20.20
C ILE A 144 -15.21 -1.40 19.12
N GLY A 145 -15.49 -1.95 17.93
CA GLY A 145 -14.60 -1.89 16.78
C GLY A 145 -14.30 -0.45 16.37
N PHE A 146 -15.32 0.40 16.30
CA PHE A 146 -15.18 1.83 16.03
C PHE A 146 -14.34 2.53 17.11
N LEU A 147 -14.68 2.39 18.40
CA LEU A 147 -13.94 3.00 19.51
C LEU A 147 -12.48 2.54 19.58
N ARG A 148 -12.20 1.26 19.28
CA ARG A 148 -10.83 0.75 19.19
C ARG A 148 -10.10 1.19 17.92
N SER A 149 -10.82 1.40 16.82
CA SER A 149 -10.24 1.99 15.60
C SER A 149 -9.86 3.46 15.79
N LEU A 150 -10.57 4.18 16.67
CA LEU A 150 -10.24 5.55 17.07
C LEU A 150 -9.00 5.58 17.98
N LYS A 151 -8.91 4.67 18.96
CA LYS A 151 -7.71 4.54 19.82
C LYS A 151 -6.49 4.00 19.10
N GLY A 152 -6.69 3.20 18.05
CA GLY A 152 -5.62 2.82 17.10
C GLY A 152 -5.24 3.93 16.14
N GLY A 153 -5.84 5.11 16.31
CA GLY A 153 -5.49 6.30 15.58
C GLY A 153 -4.25 6.99 16.16
N VAL A 154 -3.18 6.99 15.36
CA VAL A 154 -2.52 8.24 14.96
C VAL A 154 -1.31 8.72 15.77
N HIS A 155 -0.93 8.15 16.90
CA HIS A 155 0.44 8.33 17.44
C HIS A 155 1.06 6.96 17.72
N ARG A 156 1.85 6.47 16.76
CA ARG A 156 2.92 5.55 17.13
C ARG A 156 4.02 6.42 17.71
N ASP A 157 4.57 6.03 18.84
CA ASP A 157 5.89 6.52 19.25
C ASP A 157 6.82 6.17 18.08
N LEU A 158 7.11 7.17 17.26
CA LEU A 158 7.91 7.00 16.05
C LEU A 158 9.26 6.44 16.50
N THR A 159 9.58 5.23 16.08
CA THR A 159 10.97 4.85 16.02
C THR A 159 11.63 5.72 14.94
N GLU A 160 12.88 6.13 15.13
CA GLU A 160 13.61 6.98 14.17
C GLU A 160 13.52 6.45 12.72
N ASN A 161 13.34 5.14 12.55
CA ASN A 161 13.20 4.49 11.25
C ASN A 161 11.84 4.76 10.55
N GLU A 162 10.74 4.97 11.29
CA GLU A 162 9.43 5.25 10.70
C GLU A 162 9.30 6.70 10.20
N THR A 163 10.08 7.63 10.74
CA THR A 163 10.19 9.00 10.21
C THR A 163 10.92 9.06 8.86
N ILE A 164 11.76 8.07 8.53
CA ILE A 164 12.50 8.07 7.26
C ILE A 164 11.56 7.83 6.07
N LEU A 165 10.37 7.27 6.27
CA LEU A 165 9.40 7.01 5.20
C LEU A 165 8.72 8.28 4.65
N SER A 166 8.90 9.42 5.30
CA SER A 166 8.25 10.68 4.92
C SER A 166 9.12 11.89 5.23
N MET A 167 9.20 12.83 4.29
CA MET A 167 9.97 14.06 4.42
C MET A 167 9.05 15.27 4.25
N ASN A 168 9.33 16.35 4.97
CA ASN A 168 8.75 17.66 4.63
C ASN A 168 9.48 18.22 3.40
N ASP A 169 8.98 19.33 2.83
CA ASP A 169 9.56 19.91 1.61
C ASP A 169 11.00 20.41 1.84
N GLU A 170 11.35 20.89 3.03
CA GLU A 170 12.71 21.34 3.37
C GLU A 170 13.71 20.18 3.39
N SER A 171 13.39 19.10 4.11
CA SER A 171 14.22 17.88 4.14
C SER A 171 14.28 17.19 2.79
N LEU A 172 13.19 17.25 2.02
CA LEU A 172 13.18 16.73 0.65
C LEU A 172 14.14 17.53 -0.23
N GLN A 173 14.13 18.87 -0.15
CA GLN A 173 15.05 19.68 -0.95
C GLN A 173 16.51 19.37 -0.62
N VAL A 174 16.84 19.26 0.68
CA VAL A 174 18.20 18.87 1.12
C VAL A 174 18.59 17.50 0.55
N HIS A 175 17.67 16.53 0.54
CA HIS A 175 17.89 15.21 -0.05
C HIS A 175 18.10 15.28 -1.57
N LEU A 176 17.30 16.08 -2.28
CA LEU A 176 17.44 16.28 -3.72
C LEU A 176 18.78 16.93 -4.07
N ASP A 177 19.20 17.94 -3.30
CA ASP A 177 20.47 18.64 -3.51
C ASP A 177 21.67 17.70 -3.27
N ASP A 178 21.64 16.89 -2.21
CA ASP A 178 22.68 15.88 -1.93
C ASP A 178 22.76 14.81 -3.02
N CYS A 179 21.61 14.37 -3.55
CA CYS A 179 21.56 13.42 -4.66
C CYS A 179 22.09 14.04 -5.96
N ALA A 180 21.75 15.30 -6.24
CA ALA A 180 22.26 16.01 -7.42
C ALA A 180 23.78 16.22 -7.36
N GLU A 181 24.34 16.53 -6.18
CA GLU A 181 25.79 16.65 -5.98
C GLU A 181 26.52 15.34 -6.23
N LYS A 182 25.92 14.21 -5.81
CA LYS A 182 26.53 12.87 -5.89
C LYS A 182 26.17 12.08 -7.15
N ASP A 183 25.34 12.63 -8.02
CA ASP A 183 24.80 11.95 -9.20
C ASP A 183 24.06 10.64 -8.85
N TYR A 184 23.24 10.70 -7.80
CA TYR A 184 22.42 9.58 -7.34
C TYR A 184 20.97 9.72 -7.76
N ASP A 185 20.31 8.60 -8.05
CA ASP A 185 18.85 8.58 -8.18
C ASP A 185 18.22 8.86 -6.80
N PRO A 186 17.42 9.93 -6.65
CA PRO A 186 16.90 10.35 -5.35
C PRO A 186 15.93 9.35 -4.73
N MET A 187 15.21 8.56 -5.53
CA MET A 187 14.27 7.54 -5.03
C MET A 187 14.97 6.30 -4.54
N LEU A 188 15.97 5.84 -5.28
CA LEU A 188 16.75 4.69 -4.86
C LEU A 188 17.60 5.04 -3.63
N ALA A 189 18.20 6.23 -3.60
CA ALA A 189 18.93 6.72 -2.43
C ALA A 189 18.03 6.78 -1.19
N TRP A 190 16.84 7.39 -1.32
CA TRP A 190 15.88 7.46 -0.22
C TRP A 190 15.42 6.07 0.22
N LEU A 191 15.10 5.16 -0.71
CA LEU A 191 14.71 3.80 -0.36
C LEU A 191 15.79 3.08 0.46
N LEU A 192 17.06 3.23 0.10
CA LEU A 192 18.17 2.62 0.84
C LEU A 192 18.31 3.21 2.26
N MET A 193 18.01 4.49 2.47
CA MET A 193 17.99 5.10 3.80
C MET A 193 16.95 4.47 4.73
N THR A 194 15.87 3.88 4.20
CA THR A 194 14.85 3.18 5.01
C THR A 194 15.35 1.85 5.60
N GLY A 195 16.58 1.43 5.26
CA GLY A 195 17.13 0.12 5.61
C GLY A 195 16.70 -0.99 4.65
N PHE A 196 16.10 -0.63 3.50
CA PHE A 196 15.74 -1.58 2.47
C PHE A 196 16.99 -2.33 1.96
N GLN A 197 16.87 -3.66 1.86
CA GLN A 197 17.91 -4.51 1.28
C GLN A 197 17.48 -5.02 -0.10
N PRO A 198 18.25 -4.72 -1.16
CA PRO A 198 17.96 -5.22 -2.51
C PRO A 198 17.90 -6.74 -2.53
N ASN A 199 16.94 -7.29 -3.29
CA ASN A 199 16.92 -8.72 -3.59
C ASN A 199 17.58 -8.94 -4.95
N GLU A 200 18.45 -9.95 -5.06
CA GLU A 200 19.16 -10.27 -6.31
C GLU A 200 18.18 -10.60 -7.47
N ASP A 201 17.00 -11.14 -7.14
CA ASP A 201 16.02 -11.59 -8.14
C ASP A 201 15.12 -10.47 -8.72
N ALA A 202 15.26 -9.22 -8.24
CA ALA A 202 14.39 -8.13 -8.63
C ALA A 202 15.18 -6.81 -8.70
N PRO A 203 15.59 -6.34 -9.90
CA PRO A 203 16.23 -5.05 -10.04
C PRO A 203 15.36 -3.92 -9.48
N LEU A 204 16.05 -2.93 -8.93
CA LEU A 204 15.47 -1.72 -8.38
C LEU A 204 15.24 -0.70 -9.50
N VAL A 205 14.03 -0.13 -9.54
CA VAL A 205 13.61 0.84 -10.54
C VAL A 205 13.04 2.07 -9.85
N SER A 206 13.53 3.24 -10.20
CA SER A 206 12.92 4.51 -9.80
C SER A 206 11.76 4.82 -10.72
N LEU A 207 10.60 5.14 -10.15
CA LEU A 207 9.49 5.76 -10.87
C LEU A 207 9.47 7.27 -10.63
N GLY A 208 10.54 7.87 -10.11
CA GLY A 208 10.58 9.28 -9.77
C GLY A 208 9.49 9.71 -8.79
N PHE A 209 9.07 10.95 -8.93
CA PHE A 209 8.12 11.60 -8.04
C PHE A 209 6.78 11.92 -8.70
N ASN A 210 5.70 11.72 -7.95
CA ASN A 210 4.38 12.16 -8.33
C ASN A 210 3.88 13.25 -7.35
N ASP A 211 3.75 14.47 -7.87
CA ASP A 211 3.30 15.63 -7.09
C ASP A 211 1.78 15.79 -7.22
N TYR A 212 1.06 15.51 -6.13
CA TYR A 212 -0.36 15.81 -6.01
C TYR A 212 -0.60 17.16 -5.29
N GLY A 213 0.47 17.83 -4.86
CA GLY A 213 0.41 19.16 -4.30
C GLY A 213 0.04 20.20 -5.34
N LYS A 214 -0.39 21.37 -4.87
CA LYS A 214 -0.80 22.49 -5.75
C LYS A 214 0.36 23.31 -6.28
N GLU A 215 1.55 23.15 -5.68
CA GLU A 215 2.76 23.90 -6.00
C GLU A 215 3.80 22.94 -6.56
N GLN A 216 4.34 23.25 -7.74
CA GLN A 216 5.31 22.40 -8.41
C GLN A 216 6.69 22.61 -7.78
N VAL A 217 7.02 21.81 -6.77
CA VAL A 217 8.31 21.85 -6.05
C VAL A 217 9.33 20.90 -6.70
N ILE A 218 8.84 19.87 -7.38
CA ILE A 218 9.66 18.78 -7.90
C ILE A 218 10.02 19.04 -9.37
N PRO A 219 11.33 19.00 -9.74
CA PRO A 219 11.77 19.11 -11.13
C PRO A 219 11.13 18.05 -12.05
N TYR A 220 10.86 18.42 -13.31
CA TYR A 220 10.21 17.53 -14.26
C TYR A 220 11.06 16.28 -14.56
N GLU A 221 12.38 16.44 -14.59
CA GLU A 221 13.37 15.42 -14.92
C GLU A 221 13.31 14.22 -13.97
N ILE A 222 12.94 14.46 -12.71
CA ILE A 222 12.79 13.41 -11.70
C ILE A 222 11.33 13.03 -11.45
N SER A 223 10.40 13.49 -12.29
CA SER A 223 8.98 13.18 -12.17
C SER A 223 8.67 11.77 -12.67
N SER A 224 7.58 11.20 -12.18
CA SER A 224 7.06 9.91 -12.68
C SER A 224 6.63 9.96 -14.13
N VAL A 225 6.35 11.15 -14.68
CA VAL A 225 6.02 11.30 -16.09
C VAL A 225 7.27 11.09 -16.93
N ALA A 226 8.35 11.80 -16.62
CA ALA A 226 9.63 11.66 -17.31
C ALA A 226 10.18 10.21 -17.21
N ALA A 227 10.15 9.62 -16.01
CA ALA A 227 10.60 8.24 -15.81
C ALA A 227 9.80 7.21 -16.62
N LEU A 228 8.49 7.43 -16.82
CA LEU A 228 7.66 6.54 -17.63
C LEU A 228 7.85 6.74 -19.14
N GLU A 229 8.21 7.95 -19.59
CA GLU A 229 8.56 8.23 -20.99
C GLU A 229 9.86 7.50 -21.40
N GLU A 230 10.84 7.39 -20.50
CA GLU A 230 12.09 6.66 -20.77
C GLU A 230 11.92 5.13 -20.82
N LEU A 231 10.87 4.60 -20.17
CA LEU A 231 10.59 3.16 -20.09
C LEU A 231 9.78 2.62 -21.30
N GLY A 232 9.30 3.49 -22.20
CA GLY A 232 8.40 3.17 -23.32
C GLY A 232 9.02 3.32 -24.70
#